data_AF-A0A8T3QV58-F1
#
_entry.id   AF-A0A8T3QV58-F1
#
_cell.length_a   1.000
_cell.length_b   1.000
_cell.length_c   1.000
_cell.angle_alpha   90.00
_cell.angle_beta   90.00
_cell.angle_gamma   90.00
#
_symmetry.space_group_name_H-M   'P 1'
#
loop_
_entity.id
_entity.type
_entity.pdbx_description
1 polymer ?
#
loop_
_entity_poly.entity_id
_entity_poly.type
_entity_poly.pdbx_seq_one_letter_code
_entity_poly.pdbx_strand_id
1 'polypeptide(L)' 'MIERLGLAGVAAVLAALFGGIGLAAWSGDEPFLAVMGGIGCLMTAWVGGMTLFRG' A
#
# COMPACT_ATOMS: atom_id res chain seq x y z
N MET A 1 3.19 -1.82 -21.77
CA MET A 1 2.19 -0.95 -21.10
C MET A 1 1.23 -1.77 -20.23
N ILE A 2 0.65 -2.87 -20.75
CA ILE A 2 -0.22 -3.78 -19.99
C ILE A 2 0.46 -4.42 -18.77
N GLU A 3 1.72 -4.85 -18.85
CA GLU A 3 2.42 -5.43 -17.70
C GLU A 3 2.59 -4.40 -16.57
N ARG A 4 2.86 -3.14 -16.91
CA ARG A 4 3.00 -2.03 -15.94
C ARG A 4 1.67 -1.72 -15.26
N LEU A 5 0.57 -1.75 -16.01
CA LEU A 5 -0.77 -1.57 -15.46
C LEU A 5 -1.12 -2.72 -14.51
N GLY A 6 -0.76 -3.95 -14.87
CA GLY A 6 -0.93 -5.13 -14.01
C GLY A 6 -0.13 -5.01 -12.70
N LEU A 7 1.14 -4.63 -12.79
CA LEU A 7 2.01 -4.44 -11.61
C LEU A 7 1.52 -3.28 -10.72
N ALA A 8 1.09 -2.16 -11.30
CA ALA A 8 0.52 -1.05 -10.55
C ALA A 8 -0.83 -1.43 -9.90
N GLY A 9 -1.64 -2.25 -10.57
CA GLY A 9 -2.87 -2.81 -10.02
C GLY A 9 -2.61 -3.70 -8.81
N VAL A 10 -1.61 -4.58 -8.87
CA VAL A 10 -1.19 -5.41 -7.73
C VAL A 10 -0.71 -4.53 -6.57
N ALA A 11 0.10 -3.51 -6.86
CA ALA A 11 0.56 -2.56 -5.84
C ALA A 11 -0.62 -1.83 -5.18
N ALA A 12 -1.66 -1.47 -5.94
CA ALA A 12 -2.87 -0.85 -5.38
C ALA A 12 -3.63 -1.78 -4.43
N VAL A 13 -3.78 -3.07 -4.77
CA VAL A 13 -4.40 -4.08 -3.90
C VAL A 13 -3.61 -4.27 -2.61
N LEU A 14 -2.28 -4.36 -2.72
CA LEU A 14 -1.40 -4.51 -1.55
C LEU A 14 -1.42 -3.26 -0.66
N ALA A 15 -1.43 -2.06 -1.25
CA ALA A 15 -1.57 -0.82 -0.50
C ALA A 15 -2.89 -0.77 0.27
N ALA A 16 -4.01 -1.19 -0.35
CA ALA A 16 -5.30 -1.29 0.33
C ALA A 16 -5.28 -2.28 1.50
N LEU A 17 -4.62 -3.44 1.34
CA LEU A 17 -4.44 -4.41 2.42
C LEU A 17 -3.63 -3.84 3.59
N PHE A 18 -2.48 -3.22 3.32
CA PHE A 18 -1.66 -2.58 4.35
C PHE A 18 -2.42 -1.45 5.08
N GLY A 19 -3.17 -0.64 4.33
CA GLY A 19 -4.03 0.40 4.89
C GLY A 19 -5.12 -0.18 5.78
N GLY A 20 -5.79 -1.25 5.33
CA GLY A 20 -6.81 -1.96 6.09
C GLY A 20 -6.27 -2.55 7.40
N ILE A 21 -5.09 -3.18 7.35
CA ILE A 21 -4.39 -3.69 8.54
C ILE A 21 -4.04 -2.53 9.49
N GLY A 22 -3.55 -1.41 8.95
CA GLY A 22 -3.25 -0.22 9.75
C GLY A 22 -4.46 0.31 10.50
N LEU A 23 -5.61 0.42 9.82
CA LEU A 23 -6.86 0.86 10.42
C LEU A 23 -7.39 -0.15 11.46
N ALA A 24 -7.30 -1.45 11.17
CA ALA A 24 -7.71 -2.49 12.11
C ALA A 24 -6.83 -2.51 13.37
N ALA A 25 -5.50 -2.39 13.22
CA ALA A 25 -4.56 -2.31 14.33
C ALA A 25 -4.76 -1.05 15.17
N TRP A 26 -5.17 0.07 14.55
CA TRP A 26 -5.53 1.28 15.29
C TRP A 26 -6.78 1.06 16.16
N SER A 27 -7.78 0.34 15.66
CA SER A 27 -8.96 -0.04 16.43
C SER A 27 -8.70 -1.11 17.50
N GLY A 28 -7.59 -1.84 17.39
CA GLY A 28 -7.16 -2.87 18.34
C GLY A 28 -6.18 -2.39 19.42
N ASP A 29 -5.96 -1.08 19.55
CA ASP A 29 -5.00 -0.48 20.50
C ASP A 29 -3.53 -0.93 20.28
N GLU A 30 -3.17 -1.26 19.03
CA GLU A 30 -1.81 -1.63 18.62
C GLU A 30 -1.17 -0.52 17.76
N PRO A 31 -0.78 0.63 18.35
CA PRO A 31 -0.41 1.83 17.60
C PRO A 31 0.87 1.64 16.77
N PHE A 32 1.82 0.83 17.25
CA PHE A 32 3.03 0.53 16.49
C PHE A 32 2.72 -0.22 15.19
N LEU A 33 1.88 -1.27 15.26
CA LEU A 33 1.44 -2.01 14.08
C LEU A 33 0.61 -1.13 13.15
N ALA A 34 -0.25 -0.27 13.70
CA ALA A 34 -1.03 0.67 12.91
C ALA A 34 -0.15 1.63 12.09
N VAL A 35 0.87 2.21 12.72
CA VAL A 35 1.82 3.11 12.06
C VAL A 35 2.65 2.36 11.03
N MET A 36 3.19 1.18 11.37
CA MET A 36 3.98 0.38 10.44
C MET A 36 3.15 -0.10 9.24
N GLY A 37 1.89 -0.46 9.46
CA GLY A 37 0.94 -0.77 8.39
C GLY A 37 0.67 0.43 7.47
N GLY A 38 0.49 1.62 8.05
CA GLY A 38 0.35 2.87 7.30
C GLY A 38 1.58 3.22 6.47
N ILE A 39 2.79 3.04 7.02
CA ILE A 39 4.05 3.26 6.28
C ILE A 39 4.17 2.27 5.12
N GLY A 40 3.87 0.99 5.36
CA GLY A 40 3.85 -0.04 4.31
C GLY A 40 2.87 0.29 3.18
N CYS A 41 1.69 0.82 3.52
CA CYS A 41 0.70 1.30 2.55
C CYS A 41 1.26 2.44 1.69
N LEU A 42 1.81 3.49 2.32
CA LEU A 42 2.36 4.65 1.61
C LEU A 42 3.52 4.26 0.69
N MET A 43 4.45 3.43 1.16
CA MET A 43 5.58 2.94 0.35
C MET A 43 5.09 2.14 -0.87
N THR A 44 4.10 1.26 -0.67
CA THR A 44 3.55 0.42 -1.74
C THR A 44 2.80 1.27 -2.78
N ALA A 45 1.98 2.22 -2.32
CA ALA A 45 1.27 3.16 -3.20
C ALA A 45 2.25 4.04 -4.00
N TRP A 46 3.32 4.51 -3.36
CA TRP A 46 4.35 5.32 -4.00
C TRP A 46 5.08 4.56 -5.11
N VAL A 47 5.53 3.33 -4.84
CA VAL A 47 6.19 2.48 -5.85
C VAL A 47 5.24 2.11 -6.99
N GLY A 48 4.00 1.74 -6.67
CA GLY A 48 2.97 1.46 -7.67
C GLY A 48 2.69 2.66 -8.57
N GLY A 49 2.58 3.86 -7.99
CA GLY A 49 2.42 5.11 -8.72
C GLY A 49 3.62 5.42 -9.62
N MET A 50 4.84 5.34 -9.10
CA MET A 50 6.06 5.54 -9.92
C MET A 50 6.16 4.53 -11.06
N THR A 51 5.66 3.31 -10.87
CA THR A 51 5.62 2.27 -11.92
C THR A 51 4.74 2.69 -13.08
N LEU A 52 3.74 3.56 -12.88
CA LEU A 52 2.93 4.16 -13.95
C LEU A 52 3.61 5.36 -14.61
N PHE A 53 4.31 6.21 -13.86
CA PHE A 53 4.93 7.43 -14.40
C PHE A 53 6.28 7.22 -15.10
N ARG A 54 7.04 6.18 -14.76
CA ARG A 54 8.42 5.95 -15.28
C ARG A 54 8.53 5.27 -16.64
N GLY A 55 7.55 5.41 -17.53
CA GLY A 55 7.63 4.84 -18.88
C GLY A 55 6.33 4.91 -19.63
#